data_AF-A0A660TD94-F1
#
_entry.id   AF-A0A660TD94-F1
#
_cell.length_a   1.000
_cell.length_b   1.000
_cell.length_c   1.000
_cell.angle_alpha   90.00
_cell.angle_beta   90.00
_cell.angle_gamma   90.00
#
_symmetry.space_group_name_H-M   'P 1'
#
loop_
_entity.id
_entity.type
_entity.pdbx_description
1 polymer ?
#
loop_
_entity_poly.entity_id
_entity_poly.type
_entity_poly.pdbx_seq_one_letter_code
_entity_poly.pdbx_strand_id
1 'polypeptide(L)'
;MSSMSLKRVYKLFRARKFTEVIHILEPQIFRYRESYTFYYLLGFSCLYSGDFGGAYSYLERADQIKHGNSQIQLGLAAVHLKKGDLEGALKIWLRVLDSNPKNRIAKKGIEFSRKIISKQEKEEIFEISNIKRFYPKLPRRNGWIIIVGLLVIAVAGSYSLYQLYLKEYYKHSRSGRNDIETIELNNDNLLAKNKNTVKDIYELTEKEIKQHFENAKRYLLKYRDNMANLEINRILLSNASVYVKERALLLKTFIKKPDFSTVRDSFKYSDVKNNPPLYNGCFVVWKGKIANIKINKNSINFDLLVGYEKEKELKGIVPVSLDFSVILNNGDPIELLGKIVSDYKKISVRGISVHKLEP
;
A
#
# COMPACT_ATOMS: atom_id res chain seq x y z
N MET A 1 23.73 -40.21 -39.95
CA MET A 1 22.39 -39.86 -39.42
C MET A 1 22.44 -39.92 -37.91
N SER A 2 22.46 -38.74 -37.29
CA SER A 2 22.89 -38.52 -35.90
C SER A 2 21.94 -39.14 -34.89
N SER A 3 22.50 -39.61 -33.78
CA SER A 3 21.79 -39.99 -32.57
C SER A 3 20.90 -38.84 -32.11
N MET A 4 19.65 -38.83 -32.55
CA MET A 4 18.64 -37.88 -32.10
C MET A 4 18.51 -38.08 -30.59
N SER A 5 19.10 -37.16 -29.82
CA SER A 5 19.27 -37.38 -28.38
C SER A 5 17.91 -37.59 -27.71
N LEU A 6 17.82 -38.57 -26.81
CA LEU A 6 16.64 -38.87 -26.00
C LEU A 6 16.09 -37.60 -25.30
N LYS A 7 16.95 -36.59 -25.09
CA LYS A 7 16.59 -35.25 -24.59
C LYS A 7 15.63 -34.50 -25.52
N ARG A 8 15.83 -34.54 -26.85
CA ARG A 8 14.93 -33.91 -27.83
C ARG A 8 13.57 -34.61 -27.85
N VAL A 9 13.56 -35.93 -27.81
CA VAL A 9 12.33 -36.73 -27.71
C VAL A 9 11.59 -36.41 -26.41
N TYR A 10 12.30 -36.32 -25.30
CA TYR A 10 11.73 -35.94 -24.01
C TYR A 10 11.09 -34.54 -24.04
N LYS A 11 11.68 -33.59 -24.78
CA LYS A 11 11.09 -32.25 -24.99
C LYS A 11 9.78 -32.32 -25.77
N LEU A 12 9.70 -33.13 -26.82
CA LEU A 12 8.47 -33.36 -27.60
C LEU A 12 7.39 -34.04 -26.76
N PHE A 13 7.78 -35.03 -25.95
CA PHE A 13 6.89 -35.70 -25.00
C PHE A 13 6.29 -34.72 -23.98
N ARG A 14 7.10 -33.82 -23.39
CA ARG A 14 6.60 -32.76 -22.50
C ARG A 14 5.71 -31.75 -23.21
N ALA A 15 5.92 -31.54 -24.52
CA ALA A 15 5.08 -30.69 -25.36
C ALA A 15 3.77 -31.37 -25.81
N ARG A 16 3.49 -32.60 -25.35
CA ARG A 16 2.28 -33.39 -25.70
C ARG A 16 2.17 -33.76 -27.18
N LYS A 17 3.28 -33.70 -27.91
CA LYS A 17 3.38 -34.12 -29.32
C LYS A 17 3.62 -35.62 -29.41
N PHE A 18 2.65 -36.41 -28.98
CA PHE A 18 2.81 -37.87 -28.80
C PHE A 18 3.02 -38.61 -30.13
N THR A 19 2.31 -38.23 -31.19
CA THR A 19 2.47 -38.83 -32.52
C THR A 19 3.88 -38.64 -33.07
N GLU A 20 4.47 -37.45 -32.92
CA GLU A 20 5.87 -37.19 -33.31
C GLU A 20 6.85 -38.05 -32.49
N VAL A 21 6.59 -38.25 -31.19
CA VAL A 21 7.42 -39.11 -30.33
C VAL A 21 7.40 -40.56 -30.81
N ILE A 22 6.23 -41.09 -31.17
CA ILE A 22 6.07 -42.46 -31.69
C ILE A 22 6.86 -42.62 -32.99
N HIS A 23 6.64 -41.75 -33.98
CA HIS A 23 7.34 -41.80 -35.27
C HIS A 23 8.86 -41.75 -35.15
N ILE A 24 9.39 -41.01 -34.17
CA ILE A 24 10.84 -40.90 -33.97
C ILE A 24 11.41 -42.14 -33.27
N LEU A 25 10.69 -42.68 -32.28
CA LEU A 25 11.19 -43.76 -31.42
C LEU A 25 10.95 -45.15 -31.98
N GLU A 26 9.81 -45.40 -32.64
CA GLU A 26 9.40 -46.75 -33.09
C GLU A 26 10.42 -47.42 -34.05
N PRO A 27 11.04 -46.72 -35.03
CA PRO A 27 12.09 -47.33 -35.85
C PRO A 27 13.36 -47.71 -35.08
N GLN A 28 13.52 -47.23 -33.84
CA GLN A 28 14.73 -47.38 -33.03
C GLN A 28 14.59 -48.47 -31.94
N ILE A 29 13.54 -49.30 -31.98
CA ILE A 29 13.28 -50.37 -31.00
C ILE A 29 14.48 -51.30 -30.82
N PHE A 30 15.12 -51.72 -31.91
CA PHE A 30 16.28 -52.62 -31.86
C PHE A 30 17.49 -51.98 -31.16
N ARG A 31 17.66 -50.66 -31.32
CA ARG A 31 18.78 -49.90 -30.74
C ARG A 31 18.63 -49.71 -29.23
N TYR A 32 17.41 -49.58 -28.73
CA TYR A 32 17.11 -49.27 -27.33
C TYR A 32 16.35 -50.41 -26.62
N ARG A 33 16.66 -51.65 -26.98
CA ARG A 33 15.92 -52.87 -26.57
C ARG A 33 15.79 -53.06 -25.06
N GLU A 34 16.71 -52.51 -24.28
CA GLU A 34 16.80 -52.61 -22.81
C GLU A 34 16.60 -51.26 -22.09
N SER A 35 16.29 -50.18 -22.83
CA SER A 35 16.18 -48.86 -22.23
C SER A 35 14.80 -48.64 -21.63
N TYR A 36 14.74 -48.56 -20.30
CA TYR A 36 13.52 -48.19 -19.56
C TYR A 36 12.87 -46.90 -20.09
N THR A 37 13.66 -45.85 -20.24
CA THR A 37 13.18 -44.52 -20.63
C THR A 37 12.59 -44.52 -22.05
N PHE A 38 13.16 -45.33 -22.95
CA PHE A 38 12.65 -45.51 -24.30
C PHE A 38 11.23 -46.09 -24.27
N TYR A 39 11.03 -47.24 -23.60
CA TYR A 39 9.72 -47.87 -23.50
C TYR A 39 8.72 -47.06 -22.67
N TYR A 40 9.19 -46.35 -21.65
CA TYR A 40 8.37 -45.40 -20.90
C TYR A 40 7.79 -44.31 -21.82
N LEU A 41 8.64 -43.63 -22.60
CA LEU A 41 8.20 -42.55 -23.48
C LEU A 41 7.32 -43.07 -24.61
N LEU A 42 7.66 -44.20 -25.20
CA LEU A 42 6.88 -44.81 -26.28
C LEU A 42 5.52 -45.29 -25.78
N GLY A 43 5.48 -46.07 -24.70
CA GLY A 43 4.25 -46.61 -24.11
C GLY A 43 3.29 -45.52 -23.63
N PHE A 44 3.79 -44.45 -22.99
CA PHE A 44 2.94 -43.32 -22.64
C PHE A 44 2.50 -42.51 -23.86
N SER A 45 3.33 -42.38 -24.89
CA SER A 45 2.91 -41.70 -26.12
C SER A 45 1.81 -42.47 -26.83
N CYS A 46 1.89 -43.81 -26.90
CA CYS A 46 0.83 -44.67 -27.39
C CYS A 46 -0.45 -44.53 -26.55
N LEU A 47 -0.35 -44.56 -25.21
CA LEU A 47 -1.50 -44.43 -24.31
C LEU A 47 -2.26 -43.10 -24.51
N TYR A 48 -1.50 -42.00 -24.67
CA TYR A 48 -2.06 -40.66 -24.81
C TYR A 48 -2.49 -40.32 -26.26
N SER A 49 -1.94 -41.01 -27.26
CA SER A 49 -2.39 -40.91 -28.67
C SER A 49 -3.60 -41.80 -28.98
N GLY A 50 -3.89 -42.79 -28.13
CA GLY A 50 -5.03 -43.69 -28.27
C GLY A 50 -4.70 -45.07 -28.86
N ASP A 51 -3.42 -45.33 -29.14
CA ASP A 51 -2.94 -46.67 -29.51
C ASP A 51 -2.77 -47.54 -28.24
N PHE A 52 -3.85 -48.19 -27.83
CA PHE A 52 -3.86 -49.04 -26.64
C PHE A 52 -3.12 -50.38 -26.83
N GLY A 53 -3.01 -50.85 -28.07
CA GLY A 53 -2.28 -52.07 -28.40
C GLY A 53 -0.78 -51.85 -28.19
N GLY A 54 -0.22 -50.82 -28.82
CA GLY A 54 1.16 -50.42 -28.61
C GLY A 54 1.43 -50.01 -27.16
N ALA A 55 0.51 -49.27 -26.53
CA ALA A 55 0.64 -48.89 -25.13
C ALA A 55 0.80 -50.09 -24.21
N TYR A 56 0.02 -51.16 -24.39
CA TYR A 56 0.15 -52.39 -23.59
C TYR A 56 1.56 -52.97 -23.70
N SER A 57 2.00 -53.25 -24.93
CA SER A 57 3.28 -53.93 -25.20
C SER A 57 4.47 -53.13 -24.68
N TYR A 58 4.49 -51.81 -24.91
CA TYR A 58 5.60 -50.96 -24.48
C TYR A 58 5.59 -50.69 -22.97
N LEU A 59 4.41 -50.49 -22.36
CA LEU A 59 4.33 -50.30 -20.90
C LEU A 59 4.65 -51.59 -20.13
N GLU A 60 4.21 -52.76 -20.63
CA GLU A 60 4.55 -54.06 -20.04
C GLU A 60 6.05 -54.30 -20.08
N ARG A 61 6.69 -53.99 -21.21
CA ARG A 61 8.15 -54.06 -21.33
C ARG A 61 8.87 -53.08 -20.42
N ALA A 62 8.33 -51.87 -20.24
CA ALA A 62 8.88 -50.91 -19.29
C ALA A 62 8.74 -51.40 -17.84
N ASP A 63 7.65 -52.09 -17.49
CA ASP A 63 7.46 -52.72 -16.18
C ASP A 63 8.43 -53.88 -15.95
N GLN A 64 8.68 -54.72 -16.97
CA GLN A 64 9.67 -55.81 -16.92
C GLN A 64 11.09 -55.31 -16.67
N ILE A 65 11.48 -54.17 -17.25
CA ILE A 65 12.80 -53.58 -17.03
C ILE A 65 12.91 -52.94 -15.63
N LYS A 66 11.86 -52.24 -15.20
CA LYS A 66 11.82 -51.57 -13.89
C LYS A 66 10.45 -51.78 -13.22
N HIS A 67 10.37 -52.86 -12.46
CA HIS A 67 9.18 -53.22 -11.71
C HIS A 67 8.84 -52.16 -10.65
N GLY A 68 7.55 -52.05 -10.33
CA GLY A 68 7.06 -51.26 -9.21
C GLY A 68 6.93 -49.76 -9.48
N ASN A 69 7.09 -49.29 -10.71
CA ASN A 69 6.77 -47.90 -11.02
C ASN A 69 5.24 -47.70 -11.08
N SER A 70 4.69 -47.00 -10.08
CA SER A 70 3.26 -46.71 -9.99
C SER A 70 2.69 -46.03 -11.23
N GLN A 71 3.47 -45.22 -11.96
CA GLN A 71 2.98 -44.56 -13.17
C GLN A 71 2.73 -45.57 -14.30
N ILE A 72 3.64 -46.53 -14.50
CA ILE A 72 3.50 -47.58 -15.52
C ILE A 72 2.31 -48.47 -15.19
N GLN A 73 2.19 -48.88 -13.92
CA GLN A 73 1.07 -49.68 -13.46
C GLN A 73 -0.28 -48.96 -13.67
N LEU A 74 -0.35 -47.65 -13.38
CA LEU A 74 -1.54 -46.86 -13.71
C LEU A 74 -1.83 -46.79 -15.21
N GLY A 75 -0.78 -46.71 -16.04
CA GLY A 75 -0.89 -46.78 -17.50
C GLY A 75 -1.48 -48.12 -17.96
N LEU A 76 -0.95 -49.24 -17.45
CA LEU A 76 -1.45 -50.59 -17.74
C LEU A 76 -2.90 -50.76 -17.26
N ALA A 77 -3.24 -50.30 -16.05
CA ALA A 77 -4.61 -50.33 -15.54
C ALA A 77 -5.58 -49.58 -16.46
N ALA A 78 -5.15 -48.43 -17.00
CA ALA A 78 -5.96 -47.68 -17.95
C ALA A 78 -6.14 -48.41 -19.30
N VAL A 79 -5.14 -49.18 -19.73
CA VAL A 79 -5.24 -50.04 -20.92
C VAL A 79 -6.20 -51.21 -20.67
N HIS A 80 -6.09 -51.92 -19.53
CA HIS A 80 -7.03 -52.98 -19.15
C HIS A 80 -8.47 -52.47 -19.09
N LEU A 81 -8.67 -51.29 -18.49
CA LEU A 81 -9.98 -50.66 -18.44
C LEU A 81 -10.55 -50.36 -19.84
N LYS A 82 -9.70 -49.93 -20.79
CA LYS A 82 -10.13 -49.70 -22.18
C LYS A 82 -10.50 -51.00 -22.89
N LYS A 83 -9.81 -52.10 -22.57
CA LYS A 83 -10.10 -53.44 -23.11
C LYS A 83 -11.36 -54.08 -22.52
N GLY A 84 -12.02 -53.44 -21.54
CA GLY A 84 -13.18 -53.98 -20.82
C GLY A 84 -12.81 -54.92 -19.66
N ASP A 85 -11.52 -55.11 -19.41
CA ASP A 85 -11.00 -55.95 -18.32
C ASP A 85 -10.95 -55.13 -17.01
N LEU A 86 -12.11 -55.00 -16.37
CA LEU A 86 -12.28 -54.25 -15.13
C LEU A 86 -11.62 -54.96 -13.93
N GLU A 87 -11.60 -56.29 -13.92
CA GLU A 87 -10.96 -57.10 -12.88
C GLU A 87 -9.44 -56.93 -12.91
N GLY A 88 -8.84 -57.00 -14.09
CA GLY A 88 -7.42 -56.73 -14.30
C GLY A 88 -7.02 -55.32 -13.88
N ALA A 89 -7.82 -54.31 -14.25
CA ALA A 89 -7.59 -52.93 -13.83
C ALA A 89 -7.67 -52.76 -12.30
N LEU A 90 -8.65 -53.40 -11.65
CA LEU A 90 -8.82 -53.37 -10.19
C LEU A 90 -7.62 -53.96 -9.46
N LYS A 91 -7.13 -55.13 -9.90
CA LYS A 91 -5.95 -55.78 -9.33
C LYS A 91 -4.72 -54.88 -9.40
N ILE A 92 -4.54 -54.16 -10.50
CA ILE A 92 -3.42 -53.24 -10.66
C ILE A 92 -3.57 -51.99 -9.77
N TRP A 93 -4.77 -51.41 -9.64
CA TRP A 93 -4.97 -50.27 -8.74
C TRP A 93 -4.73 -50.61 -7.27
N LEU A 94 -5.12 -51.81 -6.82
CA LEU A 94 -4.81 -52.30 -5.47
C LEU A 94 -3.29 -52.36 -5.25
N ARG A 95 -2.56 -52.97 -6.18
CA ARG A 95 -1.07 -53.04 -6.15
C ARG A 95 -0.42 -51.64 -6.11
N VAL A 96 -0.99 -50.68 -6.82
CA VAL A 96 -0.50 -49.28 -6.79
C VAL A 96 -0.73 -48.63 -5.42
N LEU A 97 -1.82 -48.97 -4.73
CA LEU A 97 -2.07 -48.46 -3.38
C LEU A 97 -1.20 -49.14 -2.32
N ASP A 98 -0.87 -50.42 -2.49
CA ASP A 98 0.06 -51.13 -1.59
C ASP A 98 1.44 -50.45 -1.61
N SER A 99 1.90 -50.04 -2.80
CA SER A 99 3.19 -49.33 -2.96
C SER A 99 3.10 -47.82 -2.70
N ASN A 100 1.97 -47.17 -3.01
CA ASN A 100 1.77 -45.74 -2.85
C ASN A 100 0.35 -45.43 -2.31
N PRO A 101 0.16 -45.47 -0.98
CA PRO A 101 -1.15 -45.31 -0.35
C PRO A 101 -1.84 -43.96 -0.61
N LYS A 102 -1.08 -42.94 -1.00
CA LYS A 102 -1.58 -41.58 -1.27
C LYS A 102 -1.92 -41.35 -2.75
N ASN A 103 -1.82 -42.37 -3.61
CA ASN A 103 -2.10 -42.22 -5.03
C ASN A 103 -3.59 -41.97 -5.31
N ARG A 104 -3.93 -40.72 -5.64
CA ARG A 104 -5.31 -40.29 -5.91
C ARG A 104 -5.94 -40.98 -7.13
N ILE A 105 -5.15 -41.43 -8.11
CA ILE A 105 -5.68 -42.04 -9.34
C ILE A 105 -6.15 -43.46 -9.06
N ALA A 106 -5.34 -44.24 -8.33
CA ALA A 106 -5.69 -45.61 -7.95
C ALA A 106 -6.93 -45.66 -7.04
N LYS A 107 -7.04 -44.75 -6.04
CA LYS A 107 -8.24 -44.63 -5.20
C LYS A 107 -9.50 -44.39 -6.03
N LYS A 108 -9.44 -43.44 -6.97
CA LYS A 108 -10.56 -43.14 -7.89
C LYS A 108 -10.90 -44.33 -8.78
N GLY A 109 -9.91 -45.10 -9.23
CA GLY A 109 -10.13 -46.31 -10.02
C GLY A 109 -10.89 -47.38 -9.25
N ILE A 110 -10.52 -47.61 -7.98
CA ILE A 110 -11.20 -48.57 -7.11
C ILE A 110 -12.63 -48.11 -6.79
N GLU A 111 -12.83 -46.83 -6.48
CA GLU A 111 -14.18 -46.28 -6.30
C GLU A 111 -15.03 -46.44 -7.55
N PHE A 112 -14.44 -46.24 -8.73
CA PHE A 112 -15.13 -46.41 -10.01
C PHE A 112 -15.53 -47.87 -10.28
N SER A 113 -14.61 -48.81 -10.09
CA SER A 113 -14.90 -50.24 -10.25
C SER A 113 -15.96 -50.73 -9.26
N ARG A 114 -15.91 -50.29 -7.99
CA ARG A 114 -16.96 -50.59 -7.00
C ARG A 114 -18.34 -50.10 -7.45
N LYS A 115 -18.42 -48.88 -8.00
CA LYS A 115 -19.68 -48.31 -8.51
C LYS A 115 -20.23 -49.12 -9.68
N ILE A 116 -19.38 -49.56 -10.61
CA ILE A 116 -19.80 -50.39 -11.75
C ILE A 116 -20.33 -51.75 -11.26
N ILE A 117 -19.57 -52.43 -10.38
CA ILE A 117 -19.97 -53.74 -9.84
C ILE A 117 -21.30 -53.64 -9.07
N SER A 118 -21.50 -52.56 -8.31
CA SER A 118 -22.72 -52.34 -7.53
C SER A 118 -23.97 -52.01 -8.35
N LYS A 119 -23.84 -51.55 -9.59
CA LYS A 119 -24.97 -51.03 -10.39
C LYS A 119 -25.57 -52.07 -11.35
N GLN A 120 -25.00 -53.28 -11.42
CA GLN A 120 -25.53 -54.46 -12.13
C GLN A 120 -26.19 -54.23 -13.52
N GLU A 121 -25.69 -53.28 -14.33
CA GLU A 121 -26.06 -53.14 -15.74
C GLU A 121 -24.83 -53.32 -16.62
N LYS A 122 -24.82 -54.41 -17.37
CA LYS A 122 -23.79 -54.79 -18.35
C LYS A 122 -23.74 -53.86 -19.58
N GLU A 123 -24.62 -52.86 -19.66
CA GLU A 123 -24.79 -52.02 -20.86
C GLU A 123 -24.08 -50.64 -20.77
N GLU A 124 -23.63 -50.19 -19.59
CA GLU A 124 -22.85 -48.94 -19.42
C GLU A 124 -21.32 -49.12 -19.64
N ILE A 125 -20.84 -50.33 -19.97
CA ILE A 125 -19.41 -50.59 -20.27
C ILE A 125 -18.97 -49.83 -21.53
N PHE A 126 -19.90 -49.49 -22.43
CA PHE A 126 -19.57 -48.87 -23.71
C PHE A 126 -19.33 -47.35 -23.62
N GLU A 127 -19.86 -46.68 -22.60
CA GLU A 127 -19.61 -45.25 -22.35
C GLU A 127 -18.57 -45.01 -21.26
N ILE A 128 -17.38 -45.62 -21.39
CA ILE A 128 -16.20 -45.11 -20.68
C ILE A 128 -15.74 -43.80 -21.35
N SER A 129 -16.61 -42.80 -21.39
CA SER A 129 -16.44 -41.53 -22.11
C SER A 129 -15.28 -40.68 -21.57
N ASN A 130 -14.66 -41.08 -20.45
CA ASN A 130 -13.58 -40.34 -19.81
C ASN A 130 -12.47 -41.21 -19.18
N ILE A 131 -11.96 -42.23 -19.87
CA ILE A 131 -10.80 -43.06 -19.40
C ILE A 131 -9.58 -42.19 -19.06
N LYS A 132 -9.41 -41.05 -19.73
CA LYS A 132 -8.30 -40.10 -19.52
C LYS A 132 -8.16 -39.65 -18.06
N ARG A 133 -9.22 -39.69 -17.25
CA ARG A 133 -9.16 -39.35 -15.81
C ARG A 133 -8.34 -40.34 -14.97
N PHE A 134 -8.16 -41.56 -15.48
CA PHE A 134 -7.37 -42.62 -14.85
C PHE A 134 -5.94 -42.69 -15.38
N TYR A 135 -5.57 -41.81 -16.32
CA TYR A 135 -4.21 -41.79 -16.85
C TYR A 135 -3.23 -41.19 -15.83
N PRO A 136 -1.98 -41.70 -15.79
CA PRO A 136 -0.93 -41.16 -14.94
C PRO A 136 -0.57 -39.71 -15.31
N LYS A 137 -0.38 -38.84 -14.31
CA LYS A 137 -0.06 -37.43 -14.55
C LYS A 137 1.36 -37.25 -15.11
N LEU A 138 1.48 -36.74 -16.34
CA LEU A 138 2.78 -36.39 -16.92
C LEU A 138 3.39 -35.13 -16.28
N PRO A 139 4.74 -34.99 -16.25
CA PRO A 139 5.44 -33.89 -15.59
C PRO A 139 5.04 -32.51 -16.14
N ARG A 140 4.66 -31.58 -15.26
CA ARG A 140 4.25 -30.20 -15.61
C ARG A 140 5.42 -29.33 -16.12
N ARG A 141 5.10 -28.31 -16.91
CA ARG A 141 6.05 -27.27 -17.39
C ARG A 141 6.11 -26.15 -16.34
N ASN A 142 7.14 -26.14 -15.50
CA ASN A 142 7.32 -25.20 -14.38
C ASN A 142 7.68 -23.75 -14.79
N GLY A 143 7.43 -23.34 -16.03
CA GLY A 143 7.84 -22.02 -16.54
C GLY A 143 7.18 -20.83 -15.82
N TRP A 144 6.01 -21.05 -15.22
CA TRP A 144 5.28 -19.99 -14.51
C TRP A 144 5.98 -19.53 -13.22
N ILE A 145 6.78 -20.38 -12.58
CA ILE A 145 7.53 -20.02 -11.35
C ILE A 145 8.57 -18.93 -11.65
N ILE A 146 9.17 -18.94 -12.84
CA ILE A 146 10.15 -17.93 -13.27
C ILE A 146 9.45 -16.58 -13.49
N ILE A 147 8.25 -16.59 -14.08
CA ILE A 147 7.45 -15.38 -14.32
C ILE A 147 7.02 -14.74 -13.01
N VAL A 148 6.57 -15.55 -12.04
CA VAL A 148 6.20 -15.07 -10.70
C VAL A 148 7.42 -14.48 -9.98
N GLY A 149 8.60 -15.11 -10.08
CA GLY A 149 9.84 -14.59 -9.51
C GLY A 149 10.23 -13.21 -10.06
N LEU A 150 10.14 -13.02 -11.38
CA LEU A 150 10.44 -11.73 -12.02
C LEU A 150 9.47 -10.62 -11.61
N LEU A 151 8.18 -10.94 -11.45
CA LEU A 151 7.16 -10.00 -11.00
C LEU A 151 7.44 -9.49 -9.58
N VAL A 152 7.84 -10.38 -8.67
CA VAL A 152 8.15 -10.00 -7.28
C VAL A 152 9.35 -9.03 -7.23
N ILE A 153 10.38 -9.29 -8.03
CA ILE A 153 11.57 -8.42 -8.10
C ILE A 153 11.19 -7.03 -8.65
N ALA A 154 10.35 -6.98 -9.69
CA ALA A 154 9.89 -5.71 -10.26
C ALA A 154 9.10 -4.87 -9.26
N VAL A 155 8.19 -5.50 -8.49
CA VAL A 155 7.43 -4.82 -7.43
C VAL A 155 8.36 -4.30 -6.34
N ALA A 156 9.30 -5.12 -5.85
CA ALA A 156 10.25 -4.70 -4.82
C ALA A 156 11.16 -3.54 -5.30
N GLY A 157 11.58 -3.58 -6.56
CA GLY A 157 12.34 -2.49 -7.19
C GLY A 157 11.55 -1.20 -7.27
N SER A 158 10.29 -1.27 -7.73
CA SER A 158 9.41 -0.10 -7.82
C SER A 158 9.13 0.53 -6.45
N TYR A 159 8.94 -0.29 -5.40
CA TYR A 159 8.75 0.18 -4.04
C TYR A 159 10.00 0.89 -3.49
N SER A 160 11.19 0.34 -3.76
CA SER A 160 12.46 0.97 -3.35
C SER A 160 12.69 2.33 -4.03
N LEU A 161 12.39 2.41 -5.33
CA LEU A 161 12.43 3.67 -6.09
C LEU A 161 11.44 4.71 -5.56
N TYR A 162 10.21 4.30 -5.20
CA TYR A 162 9.21 5.18 -4.61
C TYR A 162 9.66 5.75 -3.26
N GLN A 163 10.30 4.94 -2.42
CA GLN A 163 10.85 5.40 -1.13
C GLN A 163 11.97 6.44 -1.31
N LEU A 164 12.84 6.27 -2.31
CA LEU A 164 13.86 7.26 -2.66
C LEU A 164 13.25 8.58 -3.15
N TYR A 165 12.24 8.50 -4.03
CA TYR A 165 11.53 9.67 -4.53
C TYR A 165 10.86 10.48 -3.41
N LEU A 166 10.18 9.82 -2.46
CA LEU A 166 9.58 10.51 -1.31
C LEU A 166 10.63 11.24 -0.46
N LYS A 167 11.80 10.62 -0.23
CA LYS A 167 12.89 11.23 0.54
C LYS A 167 13.39 12.52 -0.11
N GLU A 168 13.54 12.54 -1.44
CA GLU A 168 13.95 13.72 -2.22
C GLU A 168 12.88 14.83 -2.17
N TYR A 169 11.60 14.47 -2.32
CA TYR A 169 10.47 15.40 -2.29
C TYR A 169 10.34 16.11 -0.93
N TYR A 170 10.47 15.37 0.18
CA TYR A 170 10.44 15.96 1.52
C TYR A 170 11.70 16.80 1.83
N LYS A 171 12.86 16.46 1.26
CA LYS A 171 14.10 17.24 1.43
C LYS A 171 14.00 18.62 0.79
N HIS A 172 13.39 18.72 -0.40
CA HIS A 172 13.20 20.01 -1.08
C HIS A 172 12.22 20.94 -0.35
N SER A 173 11.19 20.40 0.32
CA SER A 173 10.29 21.20 1.16
C SER A 173 10.97 21.78 2.42
N ARG A 174 12.03 21.13 2.93
CA ARG A 174 12.83 21.59 4.10
C ARG A 174 13.83 22.70 3.79
N SER A 175 14.27 22.84 2.53
CA SER A 175 15.41 23.70 2.17
C SER A 175 15.24 25.18 2.55
N GLY A 176 14.02 25.71 2.66
CA GLY A 176 13.80 27.12 3.03
C GLY A 176 13.89 27.44 4.53
N ARG A 177 14.10 26.45 5.41
CA ARG A 177 14.15 26.63 6.88
C ARG A 177 15.45 26.15 7.52
N ASN A 178 16.42 25.71 6.72
CA ASN A 178 17.73 25.28 7.24
C ASN A 178 18.48 26.44 7.92
N ASP A 179 18.25 27.67 7.47
CA ASP A 179 18.86 28.88 8.05
C ASP A 179 18.41 29.13 9.51
N ILE A 180 17.28 28.55 9.95
CA ILE A 180 16.79 28.68 11.33
C ILE A 180 17.79 28.09 12.34
N GLU A 181 18.47 27.00 11.97
CA GLU A 181 19.43 26.35 12.87
C GLU A 181 20.60 27.27 13.21
N THR A 182 21.00 28.13 12.27
CA THR A 182 22.11 29.10 12.44
C THR A 182 21.79 30.27 13.38
N ILE A 183 20.51 30.47 13.73
CA ILE A 183 20.09 31.55 14.64
C ILE A 183 20.23 31.04 16.08
N GLU A 184 21.25 31.52 16.77
CA GLU A 184 21.57 31.14 18.15
C GLU A 184 21.66 32.37 19.08
N LEU A 185 21.51 32.12 20.38
CA LEU A 185 21.66 33.12 21.43
C LEU A 185 23.07 33.03 22.03
N ASN A 186 24.05 33.69 21.41
CA ASN A 186 25.47 33.56 21.76
C ASN A 186 25.95 34.53 22.85
N ASN A 187 25.03 35.20 23.55
CA ASN A 187 25.36 36.24 24.52
C ASN A 187 24.82 35.83 25.91
N ASP A 188 25.62 36.05 26.95
CA ASP A 188 25.24 35.71 28.33
C ASP A 188 24.21 36.69 28.91
N ASN A 189 24.13 37.91 28.37
CA ASN A 189 23.18 38.93 28.84
C ASN A 189 21.80 38.80 28.14
N LEU A 190 21.03 37.79 28.55
CA LEU A 190 19.70 37.51 27.98
C LEU A 190 18.58 38.34 28.60
N LEU A 191 18.81 38.96 29.75
CA LEU A 191 17.86 39.83 30.44
C LEU A 191 18.12 41.30 30.14
N ALA A 192 17.04 42.09 30.05
CA ALA A 192 17.16 43.54 29.90
C ALA A 192 17.70 44.17 31.20
N LYS A 193 18.67 45.10 31.07
CA LYS A 193 19.22 45.85 32.22
C LYS A 193 18.18 46.76 32.87
N ASN A 194 17.25 47.31 32.08
CA ASN A 194 16.16 48.16 32.54
C ASN A 194 14.82 47.57 32.06
N LYS A 195 13.86 47.40 32.99
CA LYS A 195 12.54 46.86 32.69
C LYS A 195 11.66 47.90 32.00
N ASN A 196 11.04 47.55 30.88
CA ASN A 196 10.02 48.39 30.29
C ASN A 196 8.64 47.95 30.80
N THR A 197 8.23 48.50 31.95
CA THR A 197 6.99 48.12 32.66
C THR A 197 5.71 48.25 31.84
N VAL A 198 5.74 49.00 30.73
CA VAL A 198 4.59 49.19 29.83
C VAL A 198 4.51 48.10 28.74
N LYS A 199 5.63 47.50 28.36
CA LYS A 199 5.70 46.51 27.25
C LYS A 199 6.00 45.08 27.72
N ASP A 200 6.68 44.93 28.85
CA ASP A 200 7.12 43.64 29.37
C ASP A 200 6.07 43.10 30.35
N ILE A 201 5.18 42.24 29.83
CA ILE A 201 4.08 41.60 30.56
C ILE A 201 4.59 40.39 31.36
N TYR A 202 5.58 39.67 30.83
CA TYR A 202 6.08 38.42 31.42
C TYR A 202 7.46 38.62 32.07
N GLU A 203 7.60 38.11 33.30
CA GLU A 203 8.89 37.96 33.96
C GLU A 203 9.39 36.54 33.76
N LEU A 204 10.43 36.39 32.95
CA LEU A 204 11.04 35.10 32.64
C LEU A 204 12.47 35.06 33.17
N THR A 205 12.90 33.86 33.56
CA THR A 205 14.30 33.56 33.83
C THR A 205 15.09 33.38 32.54
N GLU A 206 16.42 33.49 32.60
CA GLU A 206 17.29 33.23 31.43
C GLU A 206 17.08 31.82 30.85
N LYS A 207 16.86 30.84 31.72
CA LYS A 207 16.59 29.45 31.31
C LYS A 207 15.28 29.34 30.55
N GLU A 208 14.22 30.02 31.01
CA GLU A 208 12.93 30.03 30.33
C GLU A 208 13.01 30.77 28.99
N ILE A 209 13.75 31.87 28.90
CA ILE A 209 13.99 32.58 27.63
C ILE A 209 14.66 31.65 26.62
N LYS A 210 15.75 30.96 27.01
CA LYS A 210 16.42 29.96 26.14
C LYS A 210 15.44 28.86 25.73
N GLN A 211 14.65 28.35 26.67
CA GLN A 211 13.68 27.29 26.41
C GLN A 211 12.58 27.71 25.42
N HIS A 212 12.00 28.90 25.60
CA HIS A 212 10.99 29.43 24.69
C HIS A 212 11.56 29.70 23.29
N PHE A 213 12.82 30.18 23.22
CA PHE A 213 13.50 30.40 21.94
C PHE A 213 13.75 29.09 21.18
N GLU A 214 14.26 28.06 21.87
CA GLU A 214 14.46 26.73 21.28
C GLU A 214 13.13 26.04 20.91
N ASN A 215 12.09 26.24 21.71
CA ASN A 215 10.74 25.77 21.36
C ASN A 215 10.24 26.43 20.08
N ALA A 216 10.44 27.75 19.91
CA ALA A 216 10.08 28.46 18.68
C ALA A 216 10.80 27.89 17.46
N LYS A 217 12.13 27.69 17.54
CA LYS A 217 12.92 27.03 16.48
C LYS A 217 12.37 25.64 16.15
N ARG A 218 12.17 24.81 17.17
CA ARG A 218 11.64 23.45 17.02
C ARG A 218 10.25 23.43 16.36
N TYR A 219 9.37 24.36 16.72
CA TYR A 219 8.05 24.46 16.11
C TYR A 219 8.14 24.90 14.65
N LEU A 220 9.02 25.85 14.29
CA LEU A 220 9.25 26.24 12.89
C LEU A 220 9.82 25.08 12.07
N LEU A 221 10.80 24.34 12.57
CA LEU A 221 11.36 23.17 11.88
C LEU A 221 10.32 22.04 11.69
N LYS A 222 9.31 21.99 12.56
CA LYS A 222 8.16 21.06 12.48
C LYS A 222 6.96 21.63 11.70
N TYR A 223 7.07 22.80 11.09
CA TYR A 223 5.98 23.50 10.38
C TYR A 223 4.74 23.78 11.24
N ARG A 224 4.94 23.97 12.56
CA ARG A 224 3.91 24.40 13.51
C ARG A 224 4.03 25.90 13.75
N ASP A 225 3.80 26.66 12.69
CA ASP A 225 4.07 28.11 12.64
C ASP A 225 3.27 28.90 13.67
N ASN A 226 2.04 28.48 13.94
CA ASN A 226 1.17 29.15 14.91
C ASN A 226 1.70 29.04 16.34
N MET A 227 2.20 27.86 16.71
CA MET A 227 2.85 27.63 18.00
C MET A 227 4.17 28.37 18.11
N ALA A 228 4.98 28.37 17.04
CA ALA A 228 6.21 29.15 17.01
C ALA A 228 5.95 30.64 17.25
N ASN A 229 4.92 31.21 16.61
CA ASN A 229 4.57 32.61 16.77
C ASN A 229 4.13 32.94 18.21
N LEU A 230 3.41 32.03 18.87
CA LEU A 230 3.03 32.17 20.27
C LEU A 230 4.25 32.26 21.19
N GLU A 231 5.23 31.38 21.00
CA GLU A 231 6.48 31.38 21.77
C GLU A 231 7.30 32.65 21.51
N ILE A 232 7.40 33.07 20.25
CA ILE A 232 8.06 34.33 19.86
C ILE A 232 7.38 35.50 20.55
N ASN A 233 6.05 35.60 20.49
CA ASN A 233 5.31 36.68 21.14
C ASN A 233 5.54 36.72 22.66
N ARG A 234 5.64 35.55 23.31
CA ARG A 234 5.96 35.46 24.74
C ARG A 234 7.32 36.09 25.06
N ILE A 235 8.34 35.83 24.24
CA ILE A 235 9.68 36.43 24.37
C ILE A 235 9.64 37.95 24.10
N LEU A 236 8.88 38.38 23.09
CA LEU A 236 8.76 39.81 22.76
C LEU A 236 8.07 40.62 23.88
N LEU A 237 7.13 39.98 24.58
CA LEU A 237 6.37 40.52 25.70
C LEU A 237 7.04 40.26 27.06
N SER A 238 8.27 39.72 27.12
CA SER A 238 8.97 39.48 28.38
C SER A 238 10.07 40.50 28.66
N ASN A 239 10.67 40.40 29.86
CA ASN A 239 11.89 41.09 30.30
C ASN A 239 13.18 40.68 29.54
N ALA A 240 13.08 40.02 28.38
CA ALA A 240 14.22 39.64 27.56
C ALA A 240 14.98 40.86 27.02
N SER A 241 16.29 40.73 26.83
CA SER A 241 17.14 41.80 26.29
C SER A 241 16.76 42.15 24.84
N VAL A 242 17.09 43.37 24.41
CA VAL A 242 16.81 43.84 23.03
C VAL A 242 17.38 42.86 22.00
N TYR A 243 18.60 42.35 22.24
CA TYR A 243 19.24 41.35 21.41
C TYR A 243 18.37 40.09 21.23
N VAL A 244 17.85 39.53 22.32
CA VAL A 244 16.98 38.34 22.26
C VAL A 244 15.70 38.63 21.48
N LYS A 245 15.10 39.80 21.70
CA LYS A 245 13.88 40.21 20.99
C LYS A 245 14.12 40.37 19.49
N GLU A 246 15.25 40.95 19.08
CA GLU A 246 15.64 41.03 17.66
C GLU A 246 15.84 39.66 17.04
N ARG A 247 16.51 38.72 17.73
CA ARG A 247 16.65 37.34 17.27
C ARG A 247 15.31 36.63 17.15
N ALA A 248 14.39 36.84 18.09
CA ALA A 248 13.04 36.30 18.02
C ALA A 248 12.22 36.91 16.86
N LEU A 249 12.41 38.19 16.55
CA LEU A 249 11.84 38.83 15.36
C LEU A 249 12.38 38.24 14.06
N LEU A 250 13.69 37.90 14.00
CA LEU A 250 14.26 37.19 12.85
C LEU A 250 13.57 35.84 12.64
N LEU A 251 13.35 35.05 13.71
CA LEU A 251 12.60 33.79 13.63
C LEU A 251 11.17 34.01 13.09
N LYS A 252 10.54 35.13 13.43
CA LYS A 252 9.18 35.48 12.98
C LYS A 252 9.09 35.62 11.46
N THR A 253 10.18 35.95 10.76
CA THR A 253 10.20 36.09 9.29
C THR A 253 10.02 34.76 8.56
N PHE A 254 10.32 33.64 9.21
CA PHE A 254 10.17 32.29 8.64
C PHE A 254 8.74 31.73 8.73
N ILE A 255 7.83 32.41 9.44
CA ILE A 255 6.42 32.03 9.55
C ILE A 255 5.74 32.24 8.21
N LYS A 256 5.13 31.18 7.67
CA LYS A 256 4.39 31.25 6.40
C LYS A 256 2.91 31.50 6.66
N LYS A 257 2.26 32.19 5.71
CA LYS A 257 0.80 32.37 5.69
C LYS A 257 0.14 31.02 5.37
N PRO A 258 -0.73 30.47 6.24
CA PRO A 258 -1.39 29.20 5.99
C PRO A 258 -2.64 29.37 5.12
N ASP A 259 -3.13 28.25 4.61
CA ASP A 259 -4.45 28.06 4.00
C ASP A 259 -5.29 27.04 4.81
N PHE A 260 -6.54 26.78 4.42
CA PHE A 260 -7.40 25.82 5.12
C PHE A 260 -6.86 24.37 5.12
N SER A 261 -6.00 24.01 4.16
CA SER A 261 -5.42 22.66 4.04
C SER A 261 -4.17 22.48 4.90
N THR A 262 -3.49 23.59 5.23
CA THR A 262 -2.20 23.60 5.93
C THR A 262 -2.28 24.15 7.34
N VAL A 263 -3.33 24.90 7.71
CA VAL A 263 -3.48 25.47 9.05
C VAL A 263 -3.48 24.38 10.11
N ARG A 264 -2.60 24.54 11.09
CA ARG A 264 -2.46 23.66 12.25
C ARG A 264 -2.55 24.50 13.52
N ASP A 265 -2.96 23.88 14.62
CA ASP A 265 -2.96 24.50 15.95
C ASP A 265 -3.79 25.80 16.01
N SER A 266 -5.02 25.79 15.49
CA SER A 266 -5.94 26.94 15.59
C SER A 266 -6.32 27.21 17.05
N PHE A 267 -6.22 28.47 17.48
CA PHE A 267 -6.55 28.88 18.85
C PHE A 267 -8.04 29.16 19.04
N LYS A 268 -8.57 28.82 20.22
CA LYS A 268 -9.96 29.11 20.58
C LYS A 268 -10.12 30.61 20.86
N TYR A 269 -11.31 31.13 20.57
CA TYR A 269 -11.65 32.52 20.85
C TYR A 269 -11.49 32.90 22.33
N SER A 270 -11.87 32.02 23.26
CA SER A 270 -11.72 32.24 24.70
C SER A 270 -10.26 32.52 25.10
N ASP A 271 -9.33 31.75 24.55
CA ASP A 271 -7.92 31.82 24.92
C ASP A 271 -7.31 33.12 24.41
N VAL A 272 -7.66 33.48 23.16
CA VAL A 272 -7.27 34.75 22.54
C VAL A 272 -7.88 35.95 23.26
N LYS A 273 -9.13 35.84 23.72
CA LYS A 273 -9.82 36.89 24.48
C LYS A 273 -9.15 37.18 25.81
N ASN A 274 -8.66 36.15 26.48
CA ASN A 274 -8.03 36.28 27.79
C ASN A 274 -6.65 36.96 27.71
N ASN A 275 -5.86 36.69 26.65
CA ASN A 275 -4.52 37.28 26.48
C ASN A 275 -4.25 37.77 25.04
N PRO A 276 -4.94 38.82 24.56
CA PRO A 276 -4.85 39.25 23.16
C PRO A 276 -3.43 39.54 22.64
N PRO A 277 -2.53 40.21 23.41
CA PRO A 277 -1.17 40.51 22.93
C PRO A 277 -0.35 39.25 22.63
N LEU A 278 -0.55 38.16 23.39
CA LEU A 278 0.20 36.92 23.23
C LEU A 278 -0.11 36.22 21.90
N TYR A 279 -1.35 36.33 21.43
CA TYR A 279 -1.78 35.71 20.17
C TYR A 279 -1.68 36.65 18.97
N ASN A 280 -1.05 37.82 19.13
CA ASN A 280 -0.95 38.80 18.06
C ASN A 280 -0.19 38.25 16.84
N GLY A 281 -0.82 38.31 15.68
CA GLY A 281 -0.31 37.78 14.43
C GLY A 281 -0.41 36.26 14.28
N CYS A 282 -0.95 35.53 15.25
CA CYS A 282 -1.29 34.12 15.10
C CYS A 282 -2.50 33.94 14.18
N PHE A 283 -2.62 32.76 13.59
CA PHE A 283 -3.71 32.39 12.71
C PHE A 283 -4.80 31.65 13.48
N VAL A 284 -6.05 31.93 13.15
CA VAL A 284 -7.22 31.29 13.75
C VAL A 284 -8.21 30.89 12.67
N VAL A 285 -8.91 29.80 12.96
CA VAL A 285 -10.07 29.33 12.21
C VAL A 285 -11.28 29.43 13.12
N TRP A 286 -12.15 30.39 12.87
CA TRP A 286 -13.37 30.63 13.66
C TRP A 286 -14.60 30.54 12.79
N LYS A 287 -15.66 29.95 13.37
CA LYS A 287 -16.97 29.83 12.74
C LYS A 287 -17.92 30.84 13.38
N GLY A 288 -18.82 31.40 12.58
CA GLY A 288 -19.78 32.39 13.05
C GLY A 288 -20.62 32.99 11.94
N LYS A 289 -21.58 33.83 12.31
CA LYS A 289 -22.40 34.59 11.36
C LYS A 289 -21.84 35.99 11.13
N ILE A 290 -22.04 36.52 9.93
CA ILE A 290 -21.65 37.88 9.56
C ILE A 290 -22.71 38.88 10.03
N ALA A 291 -22.27 39.97 10.65
CA ALA A 291 -23.09 41.13 10.97
C ALA A 291 -22.40 42.44 10.54
N ASN A 292 -23.16 43.52 10.40
CA ASN A 292 -22.65 44.88 10.18
C ASN A 292 -21.67 45.03 8.99
N ILE A 293 -21.93 44.35 7.87
CA ILE A 293 -21.05 44.43 6.70
C ILE A 293 -20.95 45.88 6.15
N LYS A 294 -19.71 46.29 5.86
CA LYS A 294 -19.34 47.58 5.27
C LYS A 294 -18.35 47.33 4.15
N ILE A 295 -18.77 47.63 2.93
CA ILE A 295 -17.96 47.43 1.73
C ILE A 295 -17.33 48.78 1.36
N ASN A 296 -16.00 48.85 1.42
CA ASN A 296 -15.21 49.98 0.95
C ASN A 296 -14.55 49.63 -0.39
N LYS A 297 -13.93 50.62 -1.05
CA LYS A 297 -13.25 50.44 -2.36
C LYS A 297 -12.19 49.32 -2.34
N ASN A 298 -11.45 49.19 -1.24
CA ASN A 298 -10.29 48.29 -1.13
C ASN A 298 -10.40 47.28 0.02
N SER A 299 -11.51 47.28 0.78
CA SER A 299 -11.67 46.38 1.92
C SER A 299 -13.13 46.10 2.25
N ILE A 300 -13.39 44.92 2.79
CA ILE A 300 -14.69 44.55 3.34
C ILE A 300 -14.52 44.39 4.84
N ASN A 301 -15.27 45.17 5.62
CA ASN A 301 -15.27 45.10 7.07
C ASN A 301 -16.60 44.56 7.56
N PHE A 302 -16.58 43.69 8.57
CA PHE A 302 -17.80 43.18 9.20
C PHE A 302 -17.51 42.69 10.62
N ASP A 303 -18.55 42.42 11.39
CA ASP A 303 -18.46 41.81 12.70
C ASP A 303 -18.76 40.31 12.59
N LEU A 304 -17.83 39.47 13.06
CA LEU A 304 -18.03 38.03 13.16
C LEU A 304 -18.62 37.67 14.51
N LEU A 305 -19.81 37.07 14.49
CA LEU A 305 -20.49 36.49 15.66
C LEU A 305 -19.94 35.09 15.93
N VAL A 306 -18.83 34.99 16.66
CA VAL A 306 -18.07 33.75 16.86
C VAL A 306 -18.89 32.72 17.64
N GLY A 307 -18.98 31.49 17.12
CA GLY A 307 -19.74 30.37 17.70
C GLY A 307 -21.25 30.40 17.38
N TYR A 308 -21.72 31.48 16.74
CA TYR A 308 -23.14 31.69 16.46
C TYR A 308 -23.57 31.15 15.08
N GLU A 309 -22.83 30.22 14.49
CA GLU A 309 -23.13 29.67 13.17
C GLU A 309 -24.48 28.92 13.12
N LYS A 310 -24.84 28.24 14.21
CA LYS A 310 -26.13 27.52 14.38
C LYS A 310 -27.12 28.24 15.32
N GLU A 311 -26.86 29.51 15.62
CA GLU A 311 -27.68 30.34 16.54
C GLU A 311 -27.81 29.79 17.98
N LYS A 312 -26.91 28.88 18.40
CA LYS A 312 -26.99 28.23 19.71
C LYS A 312 -26.27 28.98 20.82
N GLU A 313 -25.05 29.45 20.56
CA GLU A 313 -24.19 30.05 21.58
C GLU A 313 -23.34 31.18 20.98
N LEU A 314 -23.48 32.40 21.49
CA LEU A 314 -22.63 33.52 21.09
C LEU A 314 -21.42 33.59 22.02
N LYS A 315 -20.23 33.27 21.50
CA LYS A 315 -18.97 33.33 22.28
C LYS A 315 -18.43 34.76 22.36
N GLY A 316 -18.60 35.52 21.28
CA GLY A 316 -18.21 36.93 21.23
C GLY A 316 -18.30 37.52 19.84
N ILE A 317 -18.05 38.83 19.76
CA ILE A 317 -18.10 39.61 18.53
C ILE A 317 -16.70 40.08 18.20
N VAL A 318 -16.24 39.85 16.97
CA VAL A 318 -14.90 40.23 16.52
C VAL A 318 -14.97 41.02 15.22
N PRO A 319 -14.43 42.25 15.17
CA PRO A 319 -14.26 42.99 13.93
C PRO A 319 -13.30 42.27 12.98
N VAL A 320 -13.74 42.05 11.76
CA VAL A 320 -12.99 41.41 10.68
C VAL A 320 -12.78 42.39 9.54
N SER A 321 -11.59 42.38 8.96
CA SER A 321 -11.26 43.13 7.75
C SER A 321 -10.69 42.19 6.69
N LEU A 322 -11.26 42.23 5.48
CA LEU A 322 -10.79 41.50 4.30
C LEU A 322 -10.18 42.50 3.31
N ASP A 323 -9.04 42.14 2.74
CA ASP A 323 -8.33 42.87 1.69
C ASP A 323 -8.55 42.27 0.29
N PHE A 324 -9.53 41.38 0.15
CA PHE A 324 -9.92 40.74 -1.11
C PHE A 324 -11.45 40.78 -1.30
N SER A 325 -11.87 40.72 -2.55
CA SER A 325 -13.28 40.76 -2.92
C SER A 325 -13.95 39.40 -2.74
N VAL A 326 -15.06 39.37 -2.02
CA VAL A 326 -15.90 38.18 -1.83
C VAL A 326 -17.36 38.60 -1.65
N ILE A 327 -18.29 37.84 -2.22
CA ILE A 327 -19.73 38.12 -2.11
C ILE A 327 -20.23 37.55 -0.78
N LEU A 328 -20.49 38.43 0.19
CA LEU A 328 -20.96 38.09 1.53
C LEU A 328 -22.22 38.89 1.87
N ASN A 329 -23.19 38.27 2.52
CA ASN A 329 -24.38 38.94 3.02
C ASN A 329 -24.43 38.89 4.56
N ASN A 330 -25.14 39.85 5.17
CA ASN A 330 -25.43 39.79 6.60
C ASN A 330 -26.26 38.53 6.91
N GLY A 331 -25.91 37.83 7.98
CA GLY A 331 -26.54 36.57 8.39
C GLY A 331 -25.90 35.30 7.81
N ASP A 332 -25.03 35.42 6.79
CA ASP A 332 -24.33 34.27 6.21
C ASP A 332 -23.48 33.56 7.29
N PRO A 333 -23.65 32.24 7.51
CA PRO A 333 -22.75 31.46 8.34
C PRO A 333 -21.45 31.18 7.58
N ILE A 334 -20.32 31.49 8.20
CA ILE A 334 -19.01 31.34 7.59
C ILE A 334 -18.01 30.63 8.51
N GLU A 335 -17.00 30.05 7.87
CA GLU A 335 -15.74 29.64 8.49
C GLU A 335 -14.63 30.58 7.99
N LEU A 336 -14.06 31.35 8.92
CA LEU A 336 -13.04 32.36 8.65
C LEU A 336 -11.67 31.83 9.06
N LEU A 337 -10.74 31.78 8.10
CA LEU A 337 -9.31 31.73 8.39
C LEU A 337 -8.78 33.17 8.40
N GLY A 338 -8.18 33.58 9.51
CA GLY A 338 -7.66 34.93 9.65
C GLY A 338 -6.47 35.04 10.58
N LYS A 339 -5.76 36.17 10.47
CA LYS A 339 -4.65 36.56 11.33
C LYS A 339 -5.15 37.51 12.41
N ILE A 340 -4.87 37.20 13.66
CA ILE A 340 -5.20 38.06 14.81
C ILE A 340 -4.37 39.34 14.72
N VAL A 341 -5.05 40.47 14.90
CA VAL A 341 -4.44 41.78 15.08
C VAL A 341 -4.95 42.32 16.40
N SER A 342 -4.05 42.38 17.38
CA SER A 342 -4.36 42.87 18.73
C SER A 342 -3.83 44.28 18.92
N ASP A 343 -4.69 45.19 19.38
CA ASP A 343 -4.32 46.49 19.91
C ASP A 343 -4.67 46.53 21.40
N TYR A 344 -3.71 46.12 22.23
CA TYR A 344 -3.86 45.91 23.68
C TYR A 344 -5.07 45.03 24.05
N LYS A 345 -6.22 45.65 24.37
CA LYS A 345 -7.46 44.96 24.80
C LYS A 345 -8.43 44.67 23.66
N LYS A 346 -8.24 45.27 22.48
CA LYS A 346 -9.12 45.07 21.33
C LYS A 346 -8.55 44.00 20.41
N ILE A 347 -9.41 43.04 20.05
CA ILE A 347 -9.10 41.95 19.13
C ILE A 347 -9.78 42.28 17.81
N SER A 348 -9.02 42.25 16.74
CA SER A 348 -9.53 42.27 15.37
C SER A 348 -8.89 41.15 14.58
N VAL A 349 -9.51 40.75 13.47
CA VAL A 349 -8.98 39.70 12.61
C VAL A 349 -8.84 40.23 11.19
N ARG A 350 -7.65 40.08 10.63
CA ARG A 350 -7.44 40.27 9.19
C ARG A 350 -7.72 38.95 8.51
N GLY A 351 -8.79 38.87 7.72
CA GLY A 351 -9.17 37.64 7.04
C GLY A 351 -8.16 37.28 5.94
N ILE A 352 -7.96 35.98 5.77
CA ILE A 352 -7.05 35.40 4.80
C ILE A 352 -7.84 34.60 3.77
N SER A 353 -8.82 33.83 4.24
CA SER A 353 -9.74 33.07 3.42
C SER A 353 -11.05 32.87 4.18
N VAL A 354 -12.15 32.74 3.44
CA VAL A 354 -13.49 32.57 3.99
C VAL A 354 -14.18 31.45 3.23
N HIS A 355 -14.79 30.51 3.95
CA HIS A 355 -15.72 29.52 3.39
C HIS A 355 -17.13 29.83 3.88
N LYS A 356 -18.10 29.80 2.97
CA LYS A 356 -19.51 29.80 3.35
C LYS A 356 -19.91 28.41 3.83
N LEU A 357 -20.62 28.36 4.95
CA LEU A 357 -21.22 27.13 5.44
C LEU A 357 -22.61 27.00 4.81
N GLU A 358 -22.95 25.80 4.35
CA GLU A 358 -24.33 25.52 3.96
C GLU A 358 -25.23 25.58 5.21
N PRO A 359 -26.46 26.14 5.08
CA PRO A 359 -27.36 26.38 6.18
C PRO A 359 -27.83 25.11 6.91
#